data_AF-G3JUR4-F1
#
_entry.id   AF-G3JUR4-F1
#
_cell.length_a   1.000
_cell.length_b   1.000
_cell.length_c   1.000
_cell.angle_alpha   90.00
_cell.angle_beta   90.00
_cell.angle_gamma   90.00
#
_symmetry.space_group_name_H-M   'P 1'
#
loop_
_entity.id
_entity.type
_entity.pdbx_description
1 polymer ?
#
loop_
_entity_poly.entity_id
_entity_poly.type
_entity_poly.pdbx_seq_one_letter_code
_entity_poly.pdbx_strand_id
1 'polypeptide(L)'
;MKPSLLLLASSPALAAYFRPAEWGAQSSVIMAWPSGDNPAYHNAPDDLSAATEDISNIAAAVAKFEPVTLLVVQSRLADAQAQFADRSNITLLPIATYPTLDLWMRDMAPTFVLDRSNTTGQLAGVDYNFNGWGGKFPTGSCLSLASLLSYHMKVPRVDGALVSEGGSLEVDGEGTLLVTESSVLIDNRNPGTTKAQAEAAFEKTLGVTKTIWIPGRRGSDITDGHIDGLARFIAPGRVLLSRPSSLEGGGPFVDTYREARAILANTTDARGRVLHVTEIAEAELENIGADKELVQQVQDGQKDYPSLTYVNYVMVNGGIVFAAFGDKEADAAALKLIQGLYPDRTVEVVNTQTLAFLGGGIHCSTQEVPASE
;
A
#
# COMPACT_ATOMS: atom_id res chain seq x y z
N MET A 1 38.37 -6.45 -48.82
CA MET A 1 37.01 -6.15 -48.34
C MET A 1 36.66 -7.16 -47.26
N LYS A 2 36.55 -6.73 -46.00
CA LYS A 2 36.08 -7.58 -44.89
C LYS A 2 34.57 -7.35 -44.75
N PRO A 3 33.74 -8.40 -44.64
CA PRO A 3 32.32 -8.20 -44.41
C PRO A 3 32.12 -7.75 -42.96
N SER A 4 31.43 -6.62 -42.77
CA SER A 4 30.94 -6.18 -41.46
C SER A 4 29.90 -7.17 -40.96
N LEU A 5 30.18 -7.76 -39.79
CA LEU A 5 29.19 -8.50 -39.02
C LEU A 5 28.28 -7.46 -38.35
N LEU A 6 27.06 -7.28 -38.87
CA LEU A 6 26.02 -6.54 -38.16
C LEU A 6 25.64 -7.36 -36.92
N LEU A 7 26.00 -6.87 -35.73
CA LEU A 7 25.44 -7.37 -34.48
C LEU A 7 23.95 -6.99 -34.48
N LEU A 8 23.06 -7.95 -34.69
CA LEU A 8 21.66 -7.80 -34.34
C LEU A 8 21.60 -7.69 -32.82
N ALA A 9 21.34 -6.49 -32.31
CA ALA A 9 20.99 -6.31 -30.91
C ALA A 9 19.71 -7.12 -30.66
N SER A 10 19.82 -8.19 -29.88
CA SER A 10 18.66 -8.90 -29.36
C SER A 10 17.84 -7.92 -28.55
N SER A 11 16.58 -7.70 -28.93
CA SER A 11 15.63 -7.01 -28.07
C SER A 11 15.65 -7.69 -26.69
N PRO A 12 15.78 -6.95 -25.59
CA PRO A 12 15.70 -7.55 -24.26
C PRO A 12 14.37 -8.31 -24.19
N ALA A 13 14.42 -9.56 -23.74
CA ALA A 13 13.22 -10.34 -23.51
C ALA A 13 12.33 -9.54 -22.54
N LEU A 14 11.07 -9.32 -22.92
CA LEU A 14 10.10 -8.67 -22.04
C LEU A 14 10.02 -9.48 -20.73
N ALA A 15 9.97 -8.77 -19.60
CA ALA A 15 9.73 -9.41 -18.31
C ALA A 15 8.45 -10.26 -18.38
N ALA A 16 8.50 -11.46 -17.80
CA ALA A 16 7.38 -12.39 -17.85
C ALA A 16 6.15 -11.85 -17.12
N TYR A 17 6.37 -11.13 -16.01
CA TYR A 17 5.31 -10.50 -15.22
C TYR A 17 5.38 -8.99 -15.30
N PHE A 18 4.21 -8.37 -15.14
CA PHE A 18 4.05 -6.93 -15.17
C PHE A 18 3.02 -6.50 -14.12
N ARG A 19 3.37 -5.52 -13.28
CA ARG A 19 2.44 -4.89 -12.34
C ARG A 19 1.79 -3.65 -12.99
N PRO A 20 0.48 -3.66 -13.24
CA PRO A 20 -0.23 -2.47 -13.68
C PRO A 20 -0.19 -1.37 -12.62
N ALA A 21 -0.32 -0.12 -13.04
CA ALA A 21 -0.54 0.99 -12.12
C ALA A 21 -1.91 0.86 -11.44
N GLU A 22 -2.04 1.37 -10.22
CA GLU A 22 -3.29 1.28 -9.45
C GLU A 22 -4.47 2.01 -10.14
N TRP A 23 -4.20 3.06 -10.92
CA TRP A 23 -5.25 3.74 -11.69
C TRP A 23 -5.77 2.93 -12.89
N GLY A 24 -5.18 1.77 -13.18
CA GLY A 24 -5.64 0.84 -14.22
C GLY A 24 -7.00 0.21 -13.90
N ALA A 25 -7.53 -0.57 -14.84
CA ALA A 25 -8.77 -1.30 -14.63
C ALA A 25 -8.58 -2.41 -13.58
N GLN A 26 -9.51 -2.52 -12.65
CA GLN A 26 -9.48 -3.50 -11.56
C GLN A 26 -10.71 -4.42 -11.65
N SER A 27 -10.59 -5.66 -11.19
CA SER A 27 -11.71 -6.59 -11.10
C SER A 27 -12.38 -6.59 -9.73
N SER A 28 -11.61 -6.29 -8.67
CA SER A 28 -12.07 -6.29 -7.29
C SER A 28 -11.01 -5.72 -6.34
N VAL A 29 -11.41 -5.43 -5.11
CA VAL A 29 -10.50 -5.15 -3.98
C VAL A 29 -10.63 -6.23 -2.92
N ILE A 30 -9.50 -6.61 -2.32
CA ILE A 30 -9.42 -7.52 -1.18
C ILE A 30 -9.19 -6.72 0.10
N MET A 31 -9.97 -7.04 1.13
CA MET A 31 -9.91 -6.43 2.46
C MET A 31 -10.08 -7.53 3.53
N ALA A 32 -9.82 -7.23 4.80
CA ALA A 32 -10.06 -8.17 5.89
C ALA A 32 -10.65 -7.48 7.11
N TRP A 33 -11.55 -8.19 7.80
CA TRP A 33 -11.88 -7.84 9.18
C TRP A 33 -10.82 -8.39 10.13
N PRO A 34 -10.31 -7.57 11.07
CA PRO A 34 -9.34 -8.04 12.04
C PRO A 34 -9.94 -9.15 12.92
N SER A 35 -9.13 -10.12 13.31
CA SER A 35 -9.57 -11.16 14.23
C SER A 35 -9.62 -10.64 15.67
N GLY A 36 -10.59 -11.10 16.45
CA GLY A 36 -10.61 -10.87 17.90
C GLY A 36 -9.50 -11.59 18.65
N ASP A 37 -8.87 -12.59 18.05
CA ASP A 37 -7.72 -13.29 18.64
C ASP A 37 -6.38 -12.59 18.33
N ASN A 38 -6.37 -11.57 17.45
CA ASN A 38 -5.15 -10.83 17.15
C ASN A 38 -4.85 -9.83 18.29
N PRO A 39 -3.69 -9.95 18.97
CA PRO A 39 -3.36 -9.15 20.14
C PRO A 39 -3.19 -7.65 19.84
N ALA A 40 -3.01 -7.26 18.57
CA ALA A 40 -2.96 -5.86 18.17
C ALA A 40 -4.24 -5.09 18.51
N TYR A 41 -5.37 -5.78 18.70
CA TYR A 41 -6.70 -5.18 18.92
C TYR A 41 -7.24 -5.35 20.36
N HIS A 42 -6.37 -5.70 21.32
CA HIS A 42 -6.76 -5.98 22.70
C HIS A 42 -6.67 -4.78 23.65
N ASN A 43 -6.03 -3.69 23.24
CA ASN A 43 -5.81 -2.50 24.08
C ASN A 43 -6.52 -1.27 23.51
N ALA A 44 -7.14 -0.47 24.38
CA ALA A 44 -7.71 0.83 24.01
C ALA A 44 -6.62 1.88 23.75
N PRO A 45 -6.84 2.87 22.87
CA PRO A 45 -8.09 3.21 22.17
C PRO A 45 -8.37 2.35 20.91
N ASP A 46 -7.47 1.44 20.59
CA ASP A 46 -7.43 0.60 19.39
C ASP A 46 -8.28 -0.66 19.51
N ASP A 47 -9.52 -0.50 19.97
CA ASP A 47 -10.39 -1.65 20.19
C ASP A 47 -10.86 -2.27 18.86
N LEU A 48 -11.00 -3.60 18.88
CA LEU A 48 -11.46 -4.39 17.74
C LEU A 48 -12.75 -3.83 17.10
N SER A 49 -13.63 -3.21 17.88
CA SER A 49 -14.91 -2.70 17.41
C SER A 49 -14.71 -1.49 16.50
N ALA A 50 -13.92 -0.51 16.94
CA ALA A 50 -13.64 0.70 16.18
C ALA A 50 -12.82 0.39 14.91
N ALA A 51 -11.84 -0.52 15.00
CA ALA A 51 -11.11 -1.01 13.82
C ALA A 51 -12.05 -1.70 12.81
N THR A 52 -13.02 -2.49 13.31
CA THR A 52 -14.03 -3.13 12.46
C THR A 52 -14.95 -2.10 11.80
N GLU A 53 -15.32 -1.04 12.52
CA GLU A 53 -16.16 0.03 12.00
C GLU A 53 -15.47 0.78 10.85
N ASP A 54 -14.23 1.22 11.05
CA ASP A 54 -13.43 1.89 10.02
C ASP A 54 -13.30 1.02 8.76
N ILE A 55 -12.92 -0.26 8.91
CA ILE A 55 -12.82 -1.19 7.78
C ILE A 55 -14.16 -1.43 7.11
N SER A 56 -15.26 -1.46 7.87
CA SER A 56 -16.60 -1.62 7.30
C SER A 56 -17.02 -0.41 6.47
N ASN A 57 -16.66 0.79 6.93
CA ASN A 57 -16.93 2.03 6.21
C ASN A 57 -16.10 2.11 4.93
N ILE A 58 -14.82 1.73 4.97
CA ILE A 58 -13.96 1.66 3.79
C ILE A 58 -14.49 0.61 2.80
N ALA A 59 -14.82 -0.60 3.25
CA ALA A 59 -15.37 -1.65 2.39
C ALA A 59 -16.67 -1.22 1.73
N ALA A 60 -17.56 -0.53 2.46
CA ALA A 60 -18.78 0.03 1.90
C ALA A 60 -18.52 1.14 0.87
N ALA A 61 -17.49 1.96 1.07
CA ALA A 61 -17.11 3.00 0.11
C ALA A 61 -16.52 2.41 -1.18
N VAL A 62 -15.61 1.43 -1.08
CA VAL A 62 -15.05 0.70 -2.23
C VAL A 62 -16.17 -0.01 -3.00
N ALA A 63 -17.10 -0.65 -2.29
CA ALA A 63 -18.22 -1.40 -2.88
C ALA A 63 -19.19 -0.55 -3.72
N LYS A 64 -19.11 0.79 -3.66
CA LYS A 64 -19.85 1.68 -4.57
C LYS A 64 -19.29 1.65 -6.01
N PHE A 65 -18.03 1.26 -6.16
CA PHE A 65 -17.30 1.30 -7.43
C PHE A 65 -17.07 -0.07 -8.02
N GLU A 66 -16.66 -1.04 -7.21
CA GLU A 66 -16.28 -2.37 -7.68
C GLU A 66 -16.41 -3.44 -6.59
N PRO A 67 -16.37 -4.74 -6.95
CA PRO A 67 -16.55 -5.82 -5.98
C PRO A 67 -15.48 -5.83 -4.89
N VAL A 68 -15.90 -6.13 -3.66
CA VAL A 68 -15.02 -6.34 -2.52
C VAL A 68 -15.05 -7.80 -2.09
N THR A 69 -13.87 -8.41 -1.92
CA THR A 69 -13.71 -9.67 -1.19
C THR A 69 -13.22 -9.36 0.22
N LEU A 70 -14.05 -9.58 1.22
CA LEU A 70 -13.73 -9.32 2.62
C LEU A 70 -13.43 -10.62 3.35
N LEU A 71 -12.17 -10.81 3.76
CA LEU A 71 -11.75 -11.95 4.56
C LEU A 71 -12.26 -11.80 5.99
N VAL A 72 -12.82 -12.87 6.54
CA VAL A 72 -13.35 -12.88 7.91
C VAL A 72 -13.02 -14.22 8.57
N VAL A 73 -12.54 -14.20 9.80
CA VAL A 73 -12.37 -15.44 10.58
C VAL A 73 -13.72 -16.07 10.91
N GLN A 74 -13.76 -17.40 11.04
CA GLN A 74 -15.02 -18.15 11.21
C GLN A 74 -15.84 -17.68 12.42
N SER A 75 -15.18 -17.26 13.51
CA SER A 75 -15.83 -16.76 14.74
C SER A 75 -16.57 -15.43 14.54
N ARG A 76 -16.20 -14.63 13.52
CA ARG A 76 -16.79 -13.32 13.23
C ARG A 76 -17.70 -13.31 11.99
N LEU A 77 -17.87 -14.46 11.33
CA LEU A 77 -18.60 -14.56 10.06
C LEU A 77 -20.07 -14.13 10.19
N ALA A 78 -20.74 -14.51 11.28
CA ALA A 78 -22.15 -14.17 11.49
C ALA A 78 -22.35 -12.65 11.63
N ASP A 79 -21.45 -11.97 12.35
CA ASP A 79 -21.48 -10.52 12.52
C ASP A 79 -21.24 -9.81 11.18
N ALA A 80 -20.30 -10.31 10.36
CA ALA A 80 -20.05 -9.78 9.02
C ALA A 80 -21.26 -9.97 8.10
N GLN A 81 -21.90 -11.14 8.15
CA GLN A 81 -23.12 -11.41 7.38
C GLN A 81 -24.25 -10.43 7.75
N ALA A 82 -24.39 -10.13 9.04
CA ALA A 82 -25.37 -9.13 9.50
C ALA A 82 -25.01 -7.71 9.03
N GLN A 83 -23.74 -7.30 9.16
CA GLN A 83 -23.26 -5.96 8.81
C GLN A 83 -23.37 -5.66 7.30
N PHE A 84 -23.25 -6.68 6.46
CA PHE A 84 -23.25 -6.54 4.99
C PHE A 84 -24.46 -7.21 4.31
N ALA A 85 -25.53 -7.50 5.07
CA ALA A 85 -26.70 -8.22 4.57
C ALA A 85 -27.38 -7.55 3.34
N ASP A 86 -27.28 -6.22 3.25
CA ASP A 86 -27.85 -5.40 2.18
C ASP A 86 -26.82 -4.96 1.11
N ARG A 87 -25.56 -5.42 1.20
CA ARG A 87 -24.47 -5.01 0.31
C ARG A 87 -24.04 -6.15 -0.61
N SER A 88 -24.72 -6.30 -1.75
CA SER A 88 -24.46 -7.38 -2.71
C SER A 88 -23.09 -7.35 -3.39
N ASN A 89 -22.40 -6.21 -3.36
CA ASN A 89 -21.07 -6.05 -3.97
C ASN A 89 -19.92 -6.41 -3.01
N ILE A 90 -20.24 -6.89 -1.80
CA ILE A 90 -19.27 -7.37 -0.81
C ILE A 90 -19.48 -8.88 -0.65
N THR A 91 -18.44 -9.65 -0.99
CA THR A 91 -18.40 -11.10 -0.80
C THR A 91 -17.54 -11.42 0.42
N LEU A 92 -18.12 -12.16 1.38
CA LEU A 92 -17.40 -12.61 2.56
C LEU A 92 -16.63 -13.89 2.26
N LEU A 93 -15.33 -13.92 2.57
CA LEU A 93 -14.46 -15.08 2.45
C LEU A 93 -14.06 -15.59 3.83
N PRO A 94 -14.67 -16.68 4.34
CA PRO A 94 -14.28 -17.26 5.61
C PRO A 94 -12.87 -17.84 5.56
N ILE A 95 -12.02 -17.49 6.54
CA ILE A 95 -10.66 -18.04 6.66
C ILE A 95 -10.45 -18.71 8.02
N ALA A 96 -10.31 -20.04 8.01
CA ALA A 96 -10.16 -20.83 9.24
C ALA A 96 -8.70 -21.05 9.65
N THR A 97 -7.76 -20.93 8.70
CA THR A 97 -6.33 -21.25 8.91
C THR A 97 -5.49 -20.06 9.34
N TYR A 98 -6.12 -18.94 9.70
CA TYR A 98 -5.44 -17.69 10.04
C TYR A 98 -6.11 -17.04 11.26
N PRO A 99 -5.99 -17.63 12.47
CA PRO A 99 -6.77 -17.22 13.65
C PRO A 99 -6.47 -15.80 14.09
N THR A 100 -5.24 -15.32 13.91
CA THR A 100 -4.78 -13.96 14.21
C THR A 100 -4.83 -13.06 12.97
N LEU A 101 -5.83 -13.26 12.08
CA LEU A 101 -6.01 -12.45 10.87
C LEU A 101 -5.92 -10.95 11.21
N ASP A 102 -5.08 -10.27 10.45
CA ASP A 102 -4.91 -8.83 10.51
C ASP A 102 -5.65 -8.16 9.34
N LEU A 103 -5.85 -6.84 9.42
CA LEU A 103 -6.60 -6.08 8.42
C LEU A 103 -5.75 -5.60 7.22
N TRP A 104 -4.42 -5.67 7.33
CA TRP A 104 -3.45 -5.04 6.43
C TRP A 104 -3.25 -5.81 5.12
N MET A 105 -4.29 -5.88 4.29
CA MET A 105 -4.28 -6.68 3.06
C MET A 105 -3.29 -6.19 2.02
N ARG A 106 -2.94 -4.90 2.00
CA ARG A 106 -1.88 -4.37 1.14
C ARG A 106 -0.56 -5.11 1.31
N ASP A 107 -0.27 -5.53 2.53
CA ASP A 107 1.01 -6.13 2.89
C ASP A 107 0.98 -7.65 2.95
N MET A 108 -0.17 -8.21 3.35
CA MET A 108 -0.32 -9.64 3.59
C MET A 108 -0.88 -10.42 2.39
N ALA A 109 -1.70 -9.79 1.56
CA ALA A 109 -2.28 -10.41 0.38
C ALA A 109 -1.24 -10.46 -0.76
N PRO A 110 -1.49 -11.21 -1.85
CA PRO A 110 -0.57 -11.22 -2.97
C PRO A 110 -0.48 -9.84 -3.63
N THR A 111 0.72 -9.45 -4.04
CA THR A 111 0.86 -8.36 -5.02
C THR A 111 0.50 -8.92 -6.39
N PHE A 112 -0.64 -8.51 -6.94
CA PHE A 112 -1.16 -9.06 -8.18
C PHE A 112 -0.49 -8.48 -9.42
N VAL A 113 -0.08 -9.36 -10.34
CA VAL A 113 0.62 -9.03 -11.59
C VAL A 113 -0.02 -9.76 -12.76
N LEU A 114 0.23 -9.28 -13.97
CA LEU A 114 -0.20 -9.90 -15.21
C LEU A 114 0.98 -10.60 -15.88
N ASP A 115 0.81 -11.88 -16.20
CA ASP A 115 1.75 -12.66 -17.00
C ASP A 115 1.61 -12.28 -18.48
N ARG A 116 2.66 -11.62 -19.00
CA ARG A 116 2.78 -11.19 -20.40
C ARG A 116 3.47 -12.23 -21.29
N SER A 117 3.90 -13.37 -20.75
CA SER A 117 4.42 -14.48 -21.55
C SER A 117 3.32 -15.17 -22.38
N ASN A 118 2.06 -14.99 -21.99
CA ASN A 118 0.88 -15.52 -22.67
C ASN A 118 0.01 -14.38 -23.24
N THR A 119 -0.68 -14.65 -24.36
CA THR A 119 -1.42 -13.64 -25.13
C THR A 119 -2.67 -13.07 -24.43
N THR A 120 -3.04 -13.59 -23.27
CA THR A 120 -4.29 -13.23 -22.55
C THR A 120 -4.03 -12.49 -21.22
N GLY A 121 -2.78 -12.13 -20.89
CA GLY A 121 -2.48 -11.37 -19.68
C GLY A 121 -2.98 -12.03 -18.39
N GLN A 122 -2.58 -13.28 -18.13
CA GLN A 122 -3.11 -14.06 -17.01
C GLN A 122 -2.74 -13.41 -15.66
N LEU A 123 -3.73 -13.24 -14.78
CA LEU A 123 -3.51 -12.78 -13.41
C LEU A 123 -2.69 -13.81 -12.61
N ALA A 124 -1.67 -13.35 -11.89
CA ALA A 124 -0.87 -14.12 -10.95
C ALA A 124 -0.66 -13.33 -9.65
N GLY A 125 -0.44 -14.02 -8.54
CA GLY A 125 -0.19 -13.41 -7.23
C GLY A 125 1.27 -13.59 -6.80
N VAL A 126 2.01 -12.50 -6.61
CA VAL A 126 3.36 -12.55 -6.05
C VAL A 126 3.29 -12.65 -4.53
N ASP A 127 3.97 -13.64 -3.98
CA ASP A 127 4.12 -13.84 -2.53
C ASP A 127 5.51 -13.35 -2.10
N TYR A 128 5.55 -12.19 -1.46
CA TYR A 128 6.76 -11.54 -0.96
C TYR A 128 7.13 -11.95 0.47
N ASN A 129 6.73 -13.16 0.90
CA ASN A 129 7.22 -13.75 2.14
C ASN A 129 6.97 -12.87 3.39
N PHE A 130 5.79 -12.24 3.47
CA PHE A 130 5.41 -11.34 4.56
C PHE A 130 5.75 -11.93 5.94
N ASN A 131 6.49 -11.16 6.75
CA ASN A 131 7.02 -11.62 8.04
C ASN A 131 6.54 -10.79 9.24
N GLY A 132 5.49 -9.97 9.08
CA GLY A 132 4.99 -9.11 10.16
C GLY A 132 5.86 -7.87 10.40
N TRP A 133 6.18 -7.17 9.32
CA TRP A 133 7.03 -5.97 9.30
C TRP A 133 8.36 -6.16 10.06
N GLY A 134 9.11 -7.19 9.69
CA GLY A 134 10.39 -7.52 10.31
C GLY A 134 10.25 -8.21 11.66
N GLY A 135 9.16 -8.96 11.85
CA GLY A 135 8.86 -9.71 13.07
C GLY A 135 8.31 -8.86 14.21
N LYS A 136 7.91 -7.60 13.96
CA LYS A 136 7.25 -6.73 14.94
C LYS A 136 5.86 -7.26 15.30
N PHE A 137 5.11 -7.71 14.29
CA PHE A 137 3.77 -8.30 14.43
C PHE A 137 3.69 -9.63 13.67
N PRO A 138 4.32 -10.70 14.19
CA PRO A 138 4.35 -11.98 13.51
C PRO A 138 2.94 -12.55 13.39
N THR A 139 2.65 -13.15 12.25
CA THR A 139 1.29 -13.56 11.88
C THR A 139 0.78 -14.78 12.65
N GLY A 140 1.65 -15.51 13.36
CA GLY A 140 1.29 -16.75 14.06
C GLY A 140 0.91 -17.92 13.15
N SER A 141 0.89 -17.73 11.83
CA SER A 141 0.54 -18.74 10.82
C SER A 141 1.78 -19.33 10.17
N CYS A 142 1.79 -20.64 9.93
CA CYS A 142 2.82 -21.30 9.12
C CYS A 142 2.58 -21.16 7.60
N LEU A 143 1.40 -20.66 7.20
CA LEU A 143 1.02 -20.48 5.80
C LEU A 143 0.97 -18.99 5.46
N SER A 144 1.59 -18.62 4.34
CA SER A 144 1.47 -17.28 3.75
C SER A 144 0.03 -17.01 3.33
N LEU A 145 -0.51 -15.85 3.72
CA LEU A 145 -1.84 -15.42 3.30
C LEU A 145 -1.89 -15.21 1.77
N ALA A 146 -0.81 -14.71 1.17
CA ALA A 146 -0.69 -14.61 -0.28
C ALA A 146 -0.79 -15.97 -0.97
N SER A 147 -0.16 -17.01 -0.43
CA SER A 147 -0.28 -18.37 -0.95
C SER A 147 -1.72 -18.92 -0.82
N LEU A 148 -2.40 -18.65 0.29
CA LEU A 148 -3.78 -19.08 0.53
C LEU A 148 -4.76 -18.40 -0.45
N LEU A 149 -4.64 -17.08 -0.61
CA LEU A 149 -5.48 -16.30 -1.51
C LEU A 149 -5.24 -16.66 -2.97
N SER A 150 -3.98 -16.86 -3.38
CA SER A 150 -3.67 -17.30 -4.75
C SER A 150 -4.34 -18.65 -5.07
N TYR A 151 -4.30 -19.59 -4.12
CA TYR A 151 -5.00 -20.88 -4.26
C TYR A 151 -6.52 -20.71 -4.33
N HIS A 152 -7.11 -19.90 -3.44
CA HIS A 152 -8.56 -19.66 -3.41
C HIS A 152 -9.07 -19.03 -4.70
N MET A 153 -8.34 -18.02 -5.21
CA MET A 153 -8.66 -17.30 -6.45
C MET A 153 -8.27 -18.09 -7.70
N LYS A 154 -7.62 -19.25 -7.56
CA LYS A 154 -7.14 -20.12 -8.66
C LYS A 154 -6.19 -19.40 -9.61
N VAL A 155 -5.33 -18.53 -9.07
CA VAL A 155 -4.28 -17.84 -9.82
C VAL A 155 -2.91 -18.47 -9.51
N PRO A 156 -1.97 -18.49 -10.47
CA PRO A 156 -0.61 -18.92 -10.19
C PRO A 156 0.04 -18.08 -9.08
N ARG A 157 0.69 -18.75 -8.13
CA ARG A 157 1.56 -18.10 -7.14
C ARG A 157 2.95 -17.91 -7.74
N VAL A 158 3.49 -16.70 -7.63
CA VAL A 158 4.86 -16.34 -8.01
C VAL A 158 5.67 -16.10 -6.75
N ASP A 159 6.86 -16.69 -6.66
CA ASP A 159 7.78 -16.45 -5.55
C ASP A 159 8.51 -15.11 -5.73
N GLY A 160 8.34 -14.21 -4.75
CA GLY A 160 8.92 -12.87 -4.75
C GLY A 160 10.43 -12.79 -4.47
N ALA A 161 11.05 -13.88 -4.01
CA ALA A 161 12.45 -14.01 -3.53
C ALA A 161 12.86 -13.10 -2.35
N LEU A 162 12.28 -11.91 -2.23
CA LEU A 162 12.48 -10.97 -1.13
C LEU A 162 11.41 -11.14 -0.06
N VAL A 163 11.73 -10.70 1.15
CA VAL A 163 10.74 -10.28 2.14
C VAL A 163 10.39 -8.82 1.85
N SER A 164 9.15 -8.56 1.47
CA SER A 164 8.65 -7.22 1.16
C SER A 164 7.13 -7.20 1.35
N GLU A 165 6.56 -6.01 1.36
CA GLU A 165 5.13 -5.80 1.54
C GLU A 165 4.59 -4.92 0.42
N GLY A 166 3.32 -5.08 0.01
CA GLY A 166 2.77 -4.27 -1.07
C GLY A 166 2.83 -2.77 -0.80
N GLY A 167 2.71 -2.32 0.46
CA GLY A 167 2.81 -0.90 0.85
C GLY A 167 4.22 -0.32 0.66
N SER A 168 5.25 -1.19 0.58
CA SER A 168 6.62 -0.80 0.25
C SER A 168 6.86 -0.60 -1.26
N LEU A 169 5.89 -0.94 -2.11
CA LEU A 169 6.04 -1.01 -3.57
C LEU A 169 5.03 -0.10 -4.29
N GLU A 170 5.51 0.99 -4.90
CA GLU A 170 4.67 1.91 -5.66
C GLU A 170 5.13 1.96 -7.13
N VAL A 171 4.28 1.51 -8.07
CA VAL A 171 4.63 1.41 -9.50
C VAL A 171 3.84 2.35 -10.38
N ASP A 172 4.46 2.84 -11.46
CA ASP A 172 3.79 3.70 -12.45
C ASP A 172 3.10 2.94 -13.59
N GLY A 173 3.20 1.60 -13.61
CA GLY A 173 2.72 0.75 -14.70
C GLY A 173 3.48 0.92 -16.03
N GLU A 174 4.59 1.64 -16.06
CA GLU A 174 5.43 1.86 -17.24
C GLU A 174 6.91 1.55 -17.00
N GLY A 175 7.18 0.78 -15.95
CA GLY A 175 8.48 0.19 -15.66
C GLY A 175 9.25 0.90 -14.53
N THR A 176 8.63 1.82 -13.80
CA THR A 176 9.26 2.54 -12.69
C THR A 176 8.69 2.08 -11.35
N LEU A 177 9.57 1.85 -10.38
CA LEU A 177 9.25 1.57 -8.98
C LEU A 177 9.76 2.70 -8.10
N LEU A 178 8.91 3.24 -7.22
CA LEU A 178 9.33 3.96 -6.02
C LEU A 178 9.36 2.98 -4.85
N VAL A 179 10.41 3.06 -4.04
CA VAL A 179 10.59 2.20 -2.87
C VAL A 179 11.50 2.91 -1.86
N THR A 180 11.35 2.57 -0.58
CA THR A 180 12.26 3.04 0.46
C THR A 180 13.32 1.99 0.79
N GLU A 181 14.57 2.42 0.98
CA GLU A 181 15.66 1.53 1.40
C GLU A 181 15.37 0.95 2.78
N SER A 182 14.83 1.77 3.69
CA SER A 182 14.52 1.37 5.05
C SER A 182 13.42 0.32 5.19
N SER A 183 12.57 0.09 4.19
CA SER A 183 11.54 -0.96 4.22
C SER A 183 11.95 -2.27 3.55
N VAL A 184 13.00 -2.25 2.71
CA VAL A 184 13.42 -3.43 1.92
C VAL A 184 14.84 -3.87 2.25
N LEU A 185 15.79 -2.95 2.32
CA LEU A 185 17.24 -3.23 2.41
C LEU A 185 17.75 -3.19 3.86
N ILE A 186 16.98 -3.78 4.77
CA ILE A 186 17.26 -3.84 6.21
C ILE A 186 17.37 -5.29 6.69
N ASP A 187 18.13 -5.52 7.75
CA ASP A 187 18.50 -6.87 8.22
C ASP A 187 17.31 -7.75 8.64
N ASN A 188 16.24 -7.14 9.14
CA ASN A 188 15.00 -7.84 9.52
C ASN A 188 14.06 -8.06 8.32
N ARG A 189 14.44 -7.66 7.10
CA ARG A 189 13.76 -8.00 5.85
C ARG A 189 14.64 -8.86 4.97
N ASN A 190 15.73 -8.29 4.44
CA ASN A 190 16.58 -8.91 3.44
C ASN A 190 18.07 -8.75 3.79
N PRO A 191 18.57 -9.47 4.83
CA PRO A 191 19.93 -9.30 5.33
C PRO A 191 20.97 -9.56 4.24
N GLY A 192 21.89 -8.61 4.06
CA GLY A 192 22.98 -8.70 3.07
C GLY A 192 22.53 -8.56 1.61
N THR A 193 21.26 -8.25 1.33
CA THR A 193 20.77 -8.03 -0.04
C THR A 193 21.22 -6.68 -0.55
N THR A 194 21.80 -6.66 -1.74
CA THR A 194 22.23 -5.43 -2.44
C THR A 194 21.09 -4.83 -3.27
N LYS A 195 21.17 -3.52 -3.57
CA LYS A 195 20.24 -2.84 -4.49
C LYS A 195 20.09 -3.59 -5.82
N ALA A 196 21.20 -4.01 -6.43
CA ALA A 196 21.17 -4.74 -7.70
C ALA A 196 20.43 -6.09 -7.62
N GLN A 197 20.55 -6.81 -6.49
CA GLN A 197 19.80 -8.05 -6.28
C GLN A 197 18.31 -7.77 -6.08
N ALA A 198 17.96 -6.74 -5.31
CA ALA A 198 16.57 -6.33 -5.13
C ALA A 198 15.94 -5.87 -6.45
N GLU A 199 16.65 -5.05 -7.23
CA GLU A 199 16.24 -4.58 -8.55
C GLU A 199 15.98 -5.75 -9.51
N ALA A 200 16.86 -6.76 -9.55
CA ALA A 200 16.65 -7.95 -10.36
C ALA A 200 15.41 -8.77 -9.92
N ALA A 201 15.14 -8.84 -8.61
CA ALA A 201 13.93 -9.48 -8.09
C ALA A 201 12.66 -8.71 -8.47
N PHE A 202 12.69 -7.37 -8.36
CA PHE A 202 11.59 -6.51 -8.78
C PHE A 202 11.35 -6.54 -10.29
N GLU A 203 12.40 -6.53 -11.11
CA GLU A 203 12.28 -6.69 -12.57
C GLU A 203 11.57 -7.99 -12.93
N LYS A 204 11.97 -9.10 -12.30
CA LYS A 204 11.37 -10.42 -12.53
C LYS A 204 9.89 -10.49 -12.13
N THR A 205 9.51 -9.83 -11.04
CA THR A 205 8.19 -9.99 -10.41
C THR A 205 7.19 -8.91 -10.81
N LEU A 206 7.64 -7.66 -10.97
CA LEU A 206 6.82 -6.49 -11.27
C LEU A 206 6.98 -5.98 -12.70
N GLY A 207 8.01 -6.42 -13.44
CA GLY A 207 8.30 -5.93 -14.79
C GLY A 207 8.85 -4.51 -14.83
N VAL A 208 9.42 -4.03 -13.72
CA VAL A 208 10.05 -2.72 -13.61
C VAL A 208 11.49 -2.76 -14.08
N THR A 209 11.94 -1.72 -14.78
CA THR A 209 13.31 -1.58 -15.30
C THR A 209 14.08 -0.43 -14.65
N LYS A 210 13.42 0.35 -13.80
CA LYS A 210 14.03 1.43 -13.04
C LYS A 210 13.45 1.51 -11.64
N THR A 211 14.33 1.55 -10.65
CA THR A 211 13.97 1.73 -9.25
C THR A 211 14.50 3.07 -8.77
N ILE A 212 13.63 3.85 -8.13
CA ILE A 212 13.97 5.11 -7.48
C ILE A 212 13.95 4.84 -5.98
N TRP A 213 15.15 4.80 -5.39
CA TRP A 213 15.35 4.54 -3.99
C TRP A 213 15.28 5.83 -3.19
N ILE A 214 14.33 5.90 -2.25
CA ILE A 214 14.31 6.91 -1.19
C ILE A 214 14.94 6.29 0.05
N PRO A 215 15.80 6.98 0.84
CA PRO A 215 16.42 6.35 2.00
C PRO A 215 15.41 5.79 3.02
N GLY A 216 14.31 6.50 3.25
CA GLY A 216 13.32 6.15 4.28
C GLY A 216 13.94 6.12 5.68
N ARG A 217 13.16 5.81 6.74
CA ARG A 217 13.56 5.89 8.16
C ARG A 217 13.19 4.60 8.89
N ARG A 218 14.19 3.79 9.23
CA ARG A 218 13.99 2.57 10.01
C ARG A 218 13.52 2.92 11.43
N GLY A 219 12.49 2.22 11.91
CA GLY A 219 11.98 2.36 13.28
C GLY A 219 11.26 3.68 13.57
N SER A 220 10.97 4.52 12.57
CA SER A 220 10.12 5.70 12.76
C SER A 220 8.62 5.37 12.69
N ASP A 221 8.28 4.18 12.19
CA ASP A 221 6.95 3.59 12.25
C ASP A 221 7.07 2.05 12.22
N ILE A 222 5.91 1.37 12.29
CA ILE A 222 5.80 -0.09 12.23
C ILE A 222 6.39 -0.65 10.93
N THR A 223 6.20 0.05 9.82
CA THR A 223 6.56 -0.41 8.47
C THR A 223 8.03 -0.19 8.10
N ASP A 224 8.76 0.57 8.92
CA ASP A 224 10.10 1.08 8.61
C ASP A 224 10.09 2.06 7.42
N GLY A 225 9.03 2.87 7.30
CA GLY A 225 8.87 3.92 6.30
C GLY A 225 8.44 3.39 4.93
N HIS A 226 7.28 2.74 4.85
CA HIS A 226 6.66 2.36 3.57
C HIS A 226 6.49 3.56 2.63
N ILE A 227 6.58 3.29 1.32
CA ILE A 227 6.51 4.34 0.31
C ILE A 227 5.08 4.85 0.14
N ASP A 228 4.05 4.04 0.39
CA ASP A 228 2.65 4.41 0.22
C ASP A 228 2.12 5.43 1.25
N GLY A 229 2.83 5.59 2.37
CA GLY A 229 2.65 6.68 3.34
C GLY A 229 3.44 7.95 2.99
N LEU A 230 4.29 7.91 1.96
CA LEU A 230 5.18 9.00 1.58
C LEU A 230 4.92 9.56 0.18
N ALA A 231 4.83 8.70 -0.84
CA ALA A 231 4.73 9.13 -2.23
C ALA A 231 3.94 8.12 -3.07
N ARG A 232 3.05 8.63 -3.93
CA ARG A 232 2.24 7.84 -4.86
C ARG A 232 2.41 8.35 -6.28
N PHE A 233 2.51 7.46 -7.26
CA PHE A 233 2.33 7.85 -8.65
C PHE A 233 0.86 8.21 -8.87
N ILE A 234 0.63 9.34 -9.52
CA ILE A 234 -0.72 9.83 -9.83
C ILE A 234 -1.03 9.82 -11.33
N ALA A 235 0.02 9.66 -12.13
CA ALA A 235 0.03 9.40 -13.57
C ALA A 235 1.47 9.07 -13.98
N PRO A 236 1.73 8.56 -15.19
CA PRO A 236 3.09 8.39 -15.68
C PRO A 236 3.88 9.70 -15.61
N GLY A 237 5.03 9.68 -14.94
CA GLY A 237 5.88 10.86 -14.72
C GLY A 237 5.37 11.89 -13.70
N ARG A 238 4.29 11.60 -12.95
CA ARG A 238 3.73 12.51 -11.94
C ARG A 238 3.61 11.81 -10.59
N VAL A 239 4.07 12.47 -9.53
CA VAL A 239 4.09 11.94 -8.16
C VAL A 239 3.37 12.91 -7.22
N LEU A 240 2.54 12.37 -6.34
CA LEU A 240 2.03 13.07 -5.16
C LEU A 240 2.91 12.72 -3.98
N LEU A 241 3.42 13.73 -3.28
CA LEU A 241 4.33 13.61 -2.15
C LEU A 241 3.67 14.12 -0.89
N SER A 242 3.63 13.27 0.13
CA SER A 242 3.26 13.60 1.49
C SER A 242 4.19 14.65 2.04
N ARG A 243 3.62 15.74 2.57
CA ARG A 243 4.35 16.85 3.14
C ARG A 243 3.86 17.06 4.58
N PRO A 244 4.75 16.95 5.60
CA PRO A 244 4.42 17.34 6.97
C PRO A 244 3.84 18.76 7.01
N SER A 245 2.81 19.02 7.83
CA SER A 245 2.17 20.34 7.82
C SER A 245 3.16 21.45 8.23
N SER A 246 4.12 21.11 9.09
CA SER A 246 5.24 21.95 9.48
C SER A 246 6.58 21.35 9.08
N LEU A 247 7.48 22.20 8.58
CA LEU A 247 8.88 21.84 8.31
C LEU A 247 9.84 22.41 9.37
N GLU A 248 9.31 23.09 10.38
CA GLU A 248 10.10 23.63 11.49
C GLU A 248 10.51 22.50 12.46
N GLY A 249 11.61 22.67 13.17
CA GLY A 249 12.09 21.67 14.16
C GLY A 249 12.78 20.43 13.57
N GLY A 250 12.54 20.07 12.31
CA GLY A 250 13.14 18.88 11.68
C GLY A 250 12.48 17.59 12.16
N GLY A 251 13.25 16.51 12.28
CA GLY A 251 12.76 15.20 12.74
C GLY A 251 12.63 14.19 11.59
N PRO A 252 12.41 12.90 11.92
CA PRO A 252 12.52 11.82 10.95
C PRO A 252 11.61 11.99 9.73
N PHE A 253 10.36 12.42 9.93
CA PHE A 253 9.40 12.63 8.84
C PHE A 253 9.74 13.85 7.98
N VAL A 254 10.14 14.98 8.58
CA VAL A 254 10.58 16.18 7.85
C VAL A 254 11.84 15.92 7.03
N ASP A 255 12.79 15.19 7.59
CA ASP A 255 14.02 14.83 6.89
C ASP A 255 13.72 13.85 5.74
N THR A 256 12.82 12.87 5.96
CA THR A 256 12.35 11.95 4.91
C THR A 256 11.74 12.71 3.75
N TYR A 257 10.83 13.63 4.05
CA TYR A 257 10.20 14.47 3.06
C TYR A 257 11.22 15.30 2.26
N ARG A 258 12.19 15.95 2.92
CA ARG A 258 13.21 16.78 2.25
C ARG A 258 14.07 15.98 1.28
N GLU A 259 14.51 14.79 1.70
CA GLU A 259 15.29 13.89 0.84
C GLU A 259 14.46 13.34 -0.31
N ALA A 260 13.24 12.87 -0.02
CA ALA A 260 12.33 12.35 -1.04
C ALA A 260 12.05 13.41 -2.10
N ARG A 261 11.71 14.63 -1.69
CA ARG A 261 11.50 15.77 -2.58
C ARG A 261 12.73 16.05 -3.45
N ALA A 262 13.92 16.07 -2.84
CA ALA A 262 15.15 16.34 -3.56
C ALA A 262 15.48 15.26 -4.60
N ILE A 263 15.28 13.98 -4.25
CA ILE A 263 15.50 12.85 -5.16
C ILE A 263 14.49 12.87 -6.30
N LEU A 264 13.20 12.96 -5.98
CA LEU A 264 12.11 12.95 -6.96
C LEU A 264 12.25 14.11 -7.95
N ALA A 265 12.60 15.32 -7.49
CA ALA A 265 12.79 16.48 -8.35
C ALA A 265 14.00 16.39 -9.31
N ASN A 266 14.96 15.50 -9.02
CA ASN A 266 16.19 15.34 -9.81
C ASN A 266 16.29 13.98 -10.51
N THR A 267 15.20 13.22 -10.55
CA THR A 267 15.17 11.88 -11.14
C THR A 267 14.21 11.82 -12.33
N THR A 268 14.49 10.90 -13.26
CA THR A 268 13.56 10.55 -14.34
C THR A 268 12.93 9.19 -14.09
N ASP A 269 11.80 8.91 -14.71
CA ASP A 269 11.22 7.57 -14.69
C ASP A 269 11.88 6.62 -15.71
N ALA A 270 11.39 5.38 -15.84
CA ALA A 270 11.89 4.37 -16.77
C ALA A 270 11.75 4.77 -18.25
N ARG A 271 10.86 5.73 -18.56
CA ARG A 271 10.63 6.26 -19.90
C ARG A 271 11.41 7.55 -20.16
N GLY A 272 12.22 7.99 -19.21
CA GLY A 272 13.07 9.18 -19.32
C GLY A 272 12.34 10.50 -19.07
N ARG A 273 11.10 10.48 -18.55
CA ARG A 273 10.38 11.71 -18.18
C ARG A 273 10.90 12.22 -16.85
N VAL A 274 11.11 13.52 -16.73
CA VAL A 274 11.38 14.16 -15.43
C VAL A 274 10.11 14.10 -14.59
N LEU A 275 10.24 13.69 -13.32
CA LEU A 275 9.09 13.58 -12.44
C LEU A 275 8.55 14.97 -12.07
N HIS A 276 7.24 15.15 -12.22
CA HIS A 276 6.54 16.31 -11.69
C HIS A 276 5.97 15.99 -10.31
N VAL A 277 6.48 16.65 -9.28
CA VAL A 277 6.09 16.44 -7.88
C VAL A 277 5.01 17.44 -7.49
N THR A 278 3.85 16.93 -7.07
CA THR A 278 2.80 17.68 -6.39
C THR A 278 2.87 17.36 -4.90
N GLU A 279 2.81 18.36 -4.03
CA GLU A 279 2.83 18.16 -2.58
C GLU A 279 1.41 18.21 -2.01
N ILE A 280 1.12 17.37 -1.02
CA ILE A 280 -0.10 17.40 -0.21
C ILE A 280 0.28 17.58 1.25
N ALA A 281 -0.23 18.64 1.89
CA ALA A 281 0.00 18.88 3.30
C ALA A 281 -0.84 17.91 4.14
N GLU A 282 -0.20 17.25 5.10
CA GLU A 282 -0.83 16.27 5.98
C GLU A 282 -1.57 16.91 7.16
N ALA A 283 -2.48 16.15 7.77
CA ALA A 283 -3.18 16.58 8.98
C ALA A 283 -2.25 16.60 10.19
N GLU A 284 -2.61 17.40 11.19
CA GLU A 284 -1.88 17.46 12.45
C GLU A 284 -2.64 16.82 13.61
N LEU A 285 -1.90 16.09 14.44
CA LEU A 285 -2.42 15.40 15.61
C LEU A 285 -3.15 16.35 16.57
N GLU A 286 -2.61 17.54 16.78
CA GLU A 286 -3.19 18.58 17.63
C GLU A 286 -4.54 19.11 17.09
N ASN A 287 -4.77 19.02 15.77
CA ASN A 287 -5.97 19.55 15.12
C ASN A 287 -7.11 18.53 15.05
N ILE A 288 -6.84 17.24 15.24
CA ILE A 288 -7.86 16.18 15.22
C ILE A 288 -8.53 15.95 16.59
N GLY A 289 -8.22 16.81 17.58
CA GLY A 289 -8.80 16.73 18.92
C GLY A 289 -8.13 15.71 19.84
N ALA A 290 -6.89 15.31 19.54
CA ALA A 290 -6.08 14.50 20.45
C ALA A 290 -5.88 15.20 21.80
N ASP A 291 -5.93 14.45 22.90
CA ASP A 291 -5.66 15.01 24.20
C ASP A 291 -4.17 15.34 24.37
N LYS A 292 -3.86 16.22 25.34
CA LYS A 292 -2.49 16.71 25.57
C LYS A 292 -1.55 15.60 26.04
N GLU A 293 -2.06 14.56 26.68
CA GLU A 293 -1.25 13.46 27.17
C GLU A 293 -0.77 12.60 26.00
N LEU A 294 -1.66 12.29 25.06
CA LEU A 294 -1.34 11.58 23.82
C LEU A 294 -0.34 12.35 22.97
N VAL A 295 -0.54 13.66 22.77
CA VAL A 295 0.41 14.51 22.04
C VAL A 295 1.80 14.45 22.68
N GLN A 296 1.88 14.53 24.01
CA GLN A 296 3.16 14.44 24.74
C GLN A 296 3.80 13.05 24.60
N GLN A 297 3.00 11.97 24.70
CA GLN A 297 3.48 10.59 24.52
C GLN A 297 4.10 10.38 23.13
N VAL A 298 3.51 10.95 22.09
CA VAL A 298 4.05 10.90 20.72
C VAL A 298 5.35 11.71 20.62
N GLN A 299 5.38 12.93 21.17
CA GLN A 299 6.56 13.80 21.13
C GLN A 299 7.76 13.20 21.89
N ASP A 300 7.51 12.49 23.00
CA ASP A 300 8.53 11.81 23.80
C ASP A 300 8.91 10.42 23.24
N GLY A 301 8.30 9.99 22.14
CA GLY A 301 8.54 8.69 21.51
C GLY A 301 8.04 7.49 22.33
N GLN A 302 7.10 7.71 23.24
CA GLN A 302 6.41 6.64 23.98
C GLN A 302 5.32 5.96 23.15
N LYS A 303 4.77 6.69 22.17
CA LYS A 303 3.85 6.19 21.16
C LYS A 303 4.31 6.63 19.78
N ASP A 304 4.02 5.82 18.77
CA ASP A 304 4.25 6.18 17.38
C ASP A 304 3.29 7.32 16.97
N TYR A 305 3.73 8.16 16.03
CA TYR A 305 2.86 9.16 15.42
C TYR A 305 1.81 8.44 14.54
N PRO A 306 0.50 8.73 14.68
CA PRO A 306 -0.53 8.06 13.87
C PRO A 306 -0.38 8.38 12.39
N SER A 307 -0.80 7.46 11.50
CA SER A 307 -0.69 7.64 10.05
C SER A 307 -1.75 8.61 9.52
N LEU A 308 -1.58 9.91 9.80
CA LEU A 308 -2.43 11.00 9.35
C LEU A 308 -2.06 11.45 7.93
N THR A 309 -1.87 10.47 7.03
CA THR A 309 -1.35 10.70 5.68
C THR A 309 -2.43 10.56 4.61
N TYR A 310 -2.74 11.65 3.92
CA TYR A 310 -3.70 11.72 2.83
C TYR A 310 -3.23 10.98 1.58
N VAL A 311 -1.93 10.76 1.39
CA VAL A 311 -1.43 9.93 0.26
C VAL A 311 -1.84 8.46 0.37
N ASN A 312 -2.27 8.01 1.55
CA ASN A 312 -2.69 6.63 1.80
C ASN A 312 -4.15 6.34 1.36
N TYR A 313 -4.57 6.89 0.21
CA TYR A 313 -5.85 6.59 -0.43
C TYR A 313 -5.74 5.37 -1.35
N VAL A 314 -6.89 4.77 -1.68
CA VAL A 314 -6.95 3.71 -2.71
C VAL A 314 -7.67 4.21 -3.95
N MET A 315 -7.11 3.97 -5.13
CA MET A 315 -7.82 4.16 -6.38
C MET A 315 -8.66 2.93 -6.70
N VAL A 316 -9.89 3.17 -7.14
CA VAL A 316 -10.87 2.14 -7.54
C VAL A 316 -11.44 2.53 -8.91
N ASN A 317 -12.15 1.64 -9.60
CA ASN A 317 -12.73 1.97 -10.91
C ASN A 317 -13.63 3.23 -10.84
N GLY A 318 -13.26 4.29 -11.56
CA GLY A 318 -14.01 5.55 -11.59
C GLY A 318 -14.02 6.35 -10.28
N GLY A 319 -13.29 5.92 -9.25
CA GLY A 319 -13.33 6.53 -7.93
C GLY A 319 -12.00 6.55 -7.19
N ILE A 320 -12.03 7.21 -6.02
CA ILE A 320 -10.96 7.24 -5.02
C ILE A 320 -11.63 7.17 -3.66
N VAL A 321 -11.19 6.23 -2.81
CA VAL A 321 -11.61 6.21 -1.41
C VAL A 321 -10.54 6.92 -0.59
N PHE A 322 -10.91 8.05 0.00
CA PHE A 322 -10.00 9.05 0.54
C PHE A 322 -10.26 9.29 2.03
N ALA A 323 -9.20 9.49 2.80
CA ALA A 323 -9.31 9.67 4.25
C ALA A 323 -9.73 11.09 4.62
N ALA A 324 -10.49 11.20 5.70
CA ALA A 324 -10.58 12.40 6.51
C ALA A 324 -10.19 12.04 7.95
N PHE A 325 -9.48 12.95 8.62
CA PHE A 325 -8.93 12.72 9.96
C PHE A 325 -9.58 13.59 11.03
N GLY A 326 -10.33 14.63 10.64
CA GLY A 326 -10.98 15.56 11.57
C GLY A 326 -10.28 16.92 11.67
N ASP A 327 -9.10 17.07 11.05
CA ASP A 327 -8.47 18.37 10.83
C ASP A 327 -9.20 19.06 9.68
N LYS A 328 -10.23 19.85 10.01
CA LYS A 328 -11.16 20.42 9.02
C LYS A 328 -10.48 21.24 7.93
N GLU A 329 -9.39 21.94 8.25
CA GLU A 329 -8.70 22.78 7.27
C GLU A 329 -7.84 21.92 6.34
N ALA A 330 -7.06 20.98 6.91
CA ALA A 330 -6.26 20.05 6.13
C ALA A 330 -7.14 19.12 5.29
N ASP A 331 -8.20 18.54 5.87
CA ASP A 331 -9.15 17.63 5.20
C ASP A 331 -9.74 18.31 3.95
N ALA A 332 -10.20 19.57 4.11
CA ALA A 332 -10.79 20.33 3.01
C ALA A 332 -9.78 20.69 1.92
N ALA A 333 -8.56 21.06 2.30
CA ALA A 333 -7.48 21.39 1.37
C ALA A 333 -7.02 20.15 0.58
N ALA A 334 -6.82 19.03 1.27
CA ALA A 334 -6.43 17.74 0.74
C ALA A 334 -7.49 17.19 -0.23
N LEU A 335 -8.77 17.21 0.16
CA LEU A 335 -9.89 16.81 -0.69
C LEU A 335 -9.94 17.64 -1.98
N LYS A 336 -9.84 18.97 -1.87
CA LYS A 336 -9.84 19.86 -3.04
C LYS A 336 -8.68 19.55 -3.98
N LEU A 337 -7.49 19.26 -3.44
CA LEU A 337 -6.33 18.90 -4.25
C LEU A 337 -6.57 17.58 -4.99
N ILE A 338 -7.01 16.52 -4.32
CA ILE A 338 -7.29 15.22 -4.95
C ILE A 338 -8.36 15.31 -6.02
N GLN A 339 -9.45 16.06 -5.77
CA GLN A 339 -10.47 16.31 -6.79
C GLN A 339 -9.91 17.03 -8.02
N GLY A 340 -8.96 17.95 -7.83
CA GLY A 340 -8.28 18.63 -8.92
C GLY A 340 -7.29 17.74 -9.68
N LEU A 341 -6.66 16.78 -9.01
CA LEU A 341 -5.74 15.82 -9.64
C LEU A 341 -6.49 14.76 -10.46
N TYR A 342 -7.71 14.42 -10.06
CA TYR A 342 -8.52 13.38 -10.67
C TYR A 342 -9.94 13.87 -11.02
N PRO A 343 -10.08 14.80 -11.97
CA PRO A 343 -11.37 15.44 -12.29
C PRO A 343 -12.43 14.45 -12.81
N ASP A 344 -12.01 13.32 -13.37
CA ASP A 344 -12.89 12.29 -13.92
C ASP A 344 -13.23 11.17 -12.92
N ARG A 345 -12.80 11.30 -11.65
CA ARG A 345 -13.06 10.31 -10.59
C ARG A 345 -13.91 10.90 -9.48
N THR A 346 -14.81 10.08 -8.95
CA THR A 346 -15.58 10.44 -7.75
C THR A 346 -14.73 10.18 -6.51
N VAL A 347 -14.61 11.18 -5.63
CA VAL A 347 -13.89 11.03 -4.36
C VAL A 347 -14.90 10.70 -3.25
N GLU A 348 -14.80 9.51 -2.69
CA GLU A 348 -15.58 9.04 -1.55
C GLU A 348 -14.75 9.19 -0.28
N VAL A 349 -15.14 10.15 0.56
CA VAL A 349 -14.43 10.46 1.80
C VAL A 349 -14.91 9.54 2.91
N VAL A 350 -13.96 8.91 3.61
CA VAL A 350 -14.20 8.05 4.77
C VAL A 350 -13.43 8.61 5.95
N ASN A 351 -14.09 8.76 7.09
CA ASN A 351 -13.42 9.11 8.33
C ASN A 351 -12.67 7.89 8.85
N THR A 352 -11.35 8.01 9.05
CA THR A 352 -10.48 6.89 9.47
C THR A 352 -9.72 7.27 10.73
N GLN A 353 -10.44 7.35 11.84
CA GLN A 353 -9.84 7.78 13.10
C GLN A 353 -8.99 6.65 13.68
N THR A 354 -9.59 5.49 13.92
CA THR A 354 -8.91 4.36 14.56
C THR A 354 -7.84 3.76 13.67
N LEU A 355 -8.11 3.64 12.37
CA LEU A 355 -7.15 3.05 11.42
C LEU A 355 -5.80 3.79 11.42
N ALA A 356 -5.82 5.13 11.51
CA ALA A 356 -4.61 5.94 11.59
C ALA A 356 -3.78 5.64 12.84
N PHE A 357 -4.43 5.44 14.00
CA PHE A 357 -3.75 5.09 15.26
C PHE A 357 -3.22 3.66 15.28
N LEU A 358 -3.81 2.76 14.50
CA LEU A 358 -3.29 1.41 14.29
C LEU A 358 -2.02 1.37 13.41
N GLY A 359 -1.57 2.51 12.89
CA GLY A 359 -0.28 2.66 12.19
C GLY A 359 -0.35 2.61 10.66
N GLY A 360 -1.55 2.74 10.07
CA GLY A 360 -1.73 2.74 8.61
C GLY A 360 -2.98 3.49 8.16
N GLY A 361 -3.34 3.36 6.88
CA GLY A 361 -4.53 4.02 6.34
C GLY A 361 -5.31 3.14 5.37
N ILE A 362 -6.14 3.78 4.54
CA ILE A 362 -7.05 3.11 3.61
C ILE A 362 -6.26 2.23 2.64
N HIS A 363 -5.18 2.75 2.07
CA HIS A 363 -4.33 2.00 1.14
C HIS A 363 -3.71 0.77 1.80
N CYS A 364 -3.22 0.88 3.05
CA CYS A 364 -2.65 -0.26 3.78
C CYS A 364 -3.69 -1.37 4.05
N SER A 365 -4.97 -1.01 4.17
CA SER A 365 -6.06 -1.96 4.44
C SER A 365 -6.67 -2.62 3.19
N THR A 366 -6.20 -2.25 1.99
CA THR A 366 -6.79 -2.66 0.72
C THR A 366 -5.74 -3.27 -0.21
N GLN A 367 -6.14 -4.30 -0.97
CA GLN A 367 -5.31 -4.84 -2.05
C GLN A 367 -6.15 -4.96 -3.31
N GLU A 368 -5.83 -4.17 -4.32
CA GLU A 368 -6.53 -4.26 -5.58
C GLU A 368 -6.09 -5.46 -6.41
N VAL A 369 -7.05 -5.98 -7.18
CA VAL A 369 -6.85 -7.06 -8.15
C VAL A 369 -7.02 -6.45 -9.53
N PRO A 370 -5.95 -6.31 -10.34
CA PRO A 370 -6.06 -5.82 -11.70
C PRO A 370 -6.98 -6.69 -12.55
N ALA A 371 -7.74 -6.07 -13.44
CA ALA A 371 -8.50 -6.81 -14.45
C ALA A 371 -7.52 -7.45 -15.45
N SER A 372 -7.69 -8.75 -15.73
CA SER A 372 -7.08 -9.39 -16.89
C SER A 372 -7.83 -8.98 -18.15
N GLU A 373 -7.12 -8.83 -19.27
CA GLU A 373 -7.72 -8.50 -20.59
C GLU A 373 -8.58 -9.62 -21.18
#